data_AF-A0A2W5YP89-F1
#
_entry.id   AF-A0A2W5YP89-F1
#
_cell.length_a   1.000
_cell.length_b   1.000
_cell.length_c   1.000
_cell.angle_alpha   90.00
_cell.angle_beta   90.00
_cell.angle_gamma   90.00
#
_symmetry.space_group_name_H-M   'P 1'
#
loop_
_entity.id
_entity.type
_entity.pdbx_description
1 polymer ?
#
loop_
_entity_poly.entity_id
_entity_poly.type
_entity_poly.pdbx_seq_one_letter_code
_entity_poly.pdbx_strand_id
1 'polypeptide(L)' 'MSKRNWIKIDLHIHTLDDPKDKLDYSARELLARAHRLGFGVLAITLHDEVFDRPEIFAAAERLGILLI' A
#
# COMPACT_ATOMS: atom_id res chain seq x y z
N MET A 1 7.30 -28.88 5.73
CA MET A 1 6.64 -27.91 6.64
C MET A 1 5.88 -26.90 5.80
N SER A 2 4.54 -26.93 5.85
CA SER A 2 3.73 -25.83 5.29
C SER A 2 4.21 -24.55 5.97
N LYS A 3 4.64 -23.55 5.20
CA LYS A 3 4.86 -22.21 5.74
C LYS A 3 3.54 -21.82 6.38
N ARG A 4 3.55 -21.53 7.67
CA ARG A 4 2.45 -20.88 8.38
C ARG A 4 1.93 -19.73 7.49
N ASN A 5 0.63 -19.73 7.14
CA ASN A 5 -0.05 -18.75 6.27
C ASN A 5 -0.15 -17.37 6.93
N TRP A 6 0.98 -16.76 7.27
CA TRP A 6 1.01 -15.46 7.93
C TRP A 6 1.08 -14.40 6.84
N ILE A 7 0.08 -13.52 6.84
CA ILE A 7 0.02 -12.40 5.92
C ILE A 7 0.63 -11.21 6.63
N LYS A 8 1.70 -10.65 6.06
CA LYS A 8 2.27 -9.40 6.55
C LYS A 8 1.42 -8.26 6.04
N ILE A 9 1.00 -7.38 6.95
CA ILE A 9 0.10 -6.27 6.67
C ILE A 9 0.65 -4.98 7.28
N ASP A 10 0.28 -3.86 6.67
CA ASP A 10 0.32 -2.54 7.30
C ASP A 10 -1.04 -1.88 7.13
N LEU A 11 -1.51 -1.16 8.15
CA LEU A 11 -2.87 -0.61 8.23
C LEU A 11 -2.89 0.92 8.31
N HIS A 12 -1.74 1.58 8.22
CA HIS A 12 -1.68 3.03 8.31
C HIS A 12 -0.43 3.58 7.65
N ILE A 13 -0.53 3.93 6.36
CA ILE A 13 0.57 4.51 5.59
C ILE A 13 0.09 5.75 4.86
N HIS A 14 0.90 6.80 4.93
CA HIS A 14 0.74 8.01 4.13
C HIS A 14 1.68 7.97 2.91
N THR A 15 1.29 8.66 1.85
CA THR A 15 2.06 8.77 0.59
C THR A 15 2.14 10.23 0.14
N LEU A 16 2.82 10.49 -0.99
CA LEU A 16 2.84 11.81 -1.66
C LEU A 16 1.43 12.42 -1.85
N ASP A 17 0.40 11.59 -1.94
CA ASP A 17 -1.00 12.02 -2.02
C ASP A 17 -1.54 12.66 -0.72
N ASP A 18 -0.77 12.69 0.38
CA ASP A 18 -1.23 13.30 1.62
C ASP A 18 -1.35 14.83 1.51
N PRO A 19 -2.50 15.43 1.89
CA PRO A 19 -2.71 16.86 1.73
C PRO A 19 -2.00 17.73 2.79
N LYS A 20 -1.53 17.13 3.89
CA LYS A 20 -0.88 17.85 5.00
C LYS A 20 0.64 17.63 5.01
N ASP A 21 1.05 16.38 4.85
CA ASP A 21 2.44 15.98 4.91
C ASP A 21 3.11 16.06 3.54
N LYS A 22 4.27 16.74 3.48
CA LYS A 22 5.08 16.79 2.26
C LYS A 22 5.99 15.56 2.21
N LEU A 23 5.50 14.50 1.55
CA LEU A 23 6.22 13.25 1.38
C LEU A 23 6.71 13.09 -0.06
N ASP A 24 7.97 12.70 -0.25
CA ASP A 24 8.54 12.45 -1.58
C ASP A 24 8.31 11.00 -2.07
N TYR A 25 7.41 10.25 -1.42
CA TYR A 25 7.24 8.82 -1.66
C TYR A 25 5.84 8.49 -2.17
N SER A 26 5.75 8.05 -3.43
CA SER A 26 4.47 7.78 -4.10
C SER A 26 3.85 6.44 -3.70
N ALA A 27 2.53 6.32 -3.85
CA ALA A 27 1.82 5.06 -3.68
C ALA A 27 2.38 3.93 -4.57
N ARG A 28 2.86 4.25 -5.78
CA ARG A 28 3.46 3.27 -6.68
C ARG A 28 4.80 2.74 -6.15
N GLU A 29 5.63 3.61 -5.58
CA GLU A 29 6.89 3.19 -4.95
C GLU A 29 6.63 2.35 -3.71
N LEU A 30 5.61 2.72 -2.91
CA LEU A 30 5.14 1.94 -1.77
C LEU A 30 4.78 0.51 -2.19
N LEU A 31 3.93 0.33 -3.21
CA LEU A 31 3.55 -0.99 -3.71
C LEU A 31 4.78 -1.80 -4.15
N ALA A 32 5.70 -1.18 -4.91
CA ALA A 32 6.91 -1.84 -5.36
C ALA A 32 7.79 -2.30 -4.19
N ARG A 33 7.90 -1.50 -3.13
CA ARG A 33 8.65 -1.82 -1.91
C ARG A 33 7.99 -2.92 -1.10
N ALA A 34 6.67 -2.84 -0.93
CA ALA A 34 5.87 -3.80 -0.19
C ALA A 34 5.90 -5.19 -0.84
N HIS A 35 5.80 -5.26 -2.17
CA HIS A 35 5.97 -6.49 -2.93
C HIS A 35 7.34 -7.13 -2.68
N ARG A 36 8.43 -6.34 -2.74
CA ARG A 36 9.79 -6.83 -2.43
C ARG A 36 9.94 -7.33 -0.98
N LEU A 37 9.12 -6.82 -0.06
CA LEU A 37 9.14 -7.19 1.35
C LEU A 37 8.15 -8.30 1.71
N GLY A 38 7.37 -8.80 0.75
CA GLY A 38 6.39 -9.87 0.97
C GLY A 38 5.17 -9.44 1.79
N PHE A 39 4.72 -8.19 1.68
CA PHE A 39 3.41 -7.79 2.20
C PHE A 39 2.29 -8.36 1.35
N GLY A 40 1.20 -8.76 1.99
CA GLY A 40 -0.02 -9.20 1.30
C GLY A 40 -1.19 -8.23 1.41
N VAL A 41 -1.17 -7.29 2.37
CA VAL A 41 -2.18 -6.23 2.52
C VAL A 41 -1.50 -4.92 2.90
N LEU A 42 -1.99 -3.81 2.39
CA LEU A 42 -1.62 -2.45 2.80
C LEU A 42 -2.87 -1.59 2.92
N ALA A 43 -2.85 -0.62 3.83
CA ALA A 43 -3.77 0.50 3.82
C ALA A 43 -3.05 1.81 3.49
N ILE A 44 -3.63 2.64 2.62
CA ILE A 44 -3.20 4.03 2.43
C ILE A 44 -4.23 4.93 3.09
N THR A 45 -3.82 5.61 4.16
CA THR A 45 -4.67 6.46 4.98
C THR A 45 -4.13 7.88 4.95
N LEU A 46 -4.80 8.77 4.21
CA LEU A 46 -4.39 10.17 4.09
C LEU A 46 -5.06 11.02 5.17
N HIS A 47 -4.48 12.18 5.47
CA HIS A 47 -5.12 13.14 6.35
C HIS A 47 -6.40 13.72 5.73
N ASP A 48 -7.54 13.49 6.40
CA ASP A 48 -8.85 14.05 6.04
C ASP A 48 -9.34 13.75 4.60
N GLU A 49 -8.71 12.77 3.92
CA GLU A 49 -9.03 12.38 2.55
C GLU A 49 -9.02 10.86 2.39
N VAL A 50 -9.92 10.35 1.55
CA VAL A 50 -9.94 8.94 1.16
C VAL A 50 -9.04 8.75 -0.05
N PHE A 51 -8.12 7.78 0.03
CA PHE A 51 -7.28 7.44 -1.10
C PHE A 51 -8.11 6.77 -2.20
N ASP A 52 -8.33 7.47 -3.31
CA ASP A 52 -9.08 6.96 -4.48
C ASP A 52 -8.25 7.15 -5.76
N ARG A 53 -7.44 6.14 -6.07
CA ARG A 53 -6.58 6.08 -7.27
C ARG A 53 -6.74 4.72 -7.96
N PRO A 54 -7.72 4.56 -8.85
CA PRO A 54 -8.04 3.27 -9.47
C PRO A 54 -6.84 2.54 -10.11
N GLU A 55 -5.91 3.29 -10.70
CA GLU A 55 -4.70 2.77 -11.30
C GLU A 55 -3.73 2.15 -10.30
N ILE A 56 -3.72 2.65 -9.06
CA ILE A 56 -2.92 2.11 -7.96
C ILE A 56 -3.56 0.84 -7.40
N PHE A 57 -4.88 0.80 -7.23
CA PHE A 57 -5.59 -0.43 -6.86
C PHE A 57 -5.34 -1.55 -7.88
N ALA A 58 -5.45 -1.25 -9.17
CA ALA A 58 -5.14 -2.21 -10.23
C ALA A 58 -3.66 -2.65 -10.21
N ALA A 59 -2.73 -1.76 -9.84
CA ALA A 59 -1.31 -2.11 -9.68
C ALA A 59 -1.08 -3.03 -8.47
N ALA A 60 -1.76 -2.80 -7.36
CA ALA A 60 -1.67 -3.62 -6.16
C ALA A 60 -2.17 -5.05 -6.44
N GLU A 61 -3.30 -5.17 -7.14
CA GLU A 61 -3.87 -6.46 -7.56
C GLU A 61 -2.87 -7.26 -8.41
N ARG A 62 -2.23 -6.63 -9.42
CA ARG A 62 -1.21 -7.27 -10.25
C ARG A 62 0.01 -7.74 -9.45
N LEU A 63 0.30 -7.11 -8.32
CA LEU A 63 1.40 -7.47 -7.42
C LEU A 63 0.96 -8.46 -6.33
N GLY A 64 -0.30 -8.89 -6.30
CA GLY A 64 -0.82 -9.79 -5.26
C GLY A 64 -0.93 -9.14 -3.89
N ILE A 65 -1.08 -7.81 -3.84
CA ILE A 65 -1.29 -7.03 -2.62
C ILE A 65 -2.75 -6.57 -2.60
N LEU A 66 -3.46 -6.88 -1.53
CA LEU A 66 -4.75 -6.24 -1.26
C LEU A 66 -4.49 -4.82 -0.75
N LEU A 67 -4.97 -3.81 -1.47
CA LEU A 67 -4.96 -2.43 -1.02
C LEU A 67 -6.33 -2.09 -0.43
N ILE A 68 -6.35 -1.54 0.78
CA ILE A 68 -7.58 -1.14 1.52
C ILE A 68 -7.53 0.32 1.97
#